data_AF-A0A7S2LUQ7-F1
#
_entry.id   AF-A0A7S2LUQ7-F1
#
_cell.length_a   1.000
_cell.length_b   1.000
_cell.length_c   1.000
_cell.angle_alpha   90.00
_cell.angle_beta   90.00
_cell.angle_gamma   90.00
#
_symmetry.space_group_name_H-M   'P 1'
#
loop_
_entity.id
_entity.type
_entity.pdbx_description
1 polymer ?
#
loop_
_entity_poly.entity_id
_entity_poly.type
_entity_poly.pdbx_seq_one_letter_code
_entity_poly.pdbx_strand_id
1 'polypeptide(L)'
;AKLGDISEGYRYVKLARSLIDRVGSTESAGEVISIGTQVRAYIEPLQAAFEYHNEGYAVSMASGDIIQAALNIVLICSSSLSAGVNLQSMREKSDEVTNFLYERKMLIFVVQMQCFQHCVLKLIGADEKPAYVSAEEVCNILATNSSVTAVYFFQKAYVSFMFRLYDDSKHYTEKSLDFIDNTWANLLVAHSFHAFYFGLISFWVARVSRDEQQQQWLESGKRSKLTLKRWAESSQWTFE
;
A
#
# COMPACT_ATOMS: atom_id res chain seq x y z
N ALA A 1 1.08 5.26 -16.40
CA ALA A 1 -0.16 4.47 -16.30
C ALA A 1 -1.46 5.29 -16.28
N LYS A 2 -1.53 6.44 -16.95
CA LYS A 2 -2.80 7.20 -17.10
C LYS A 2 -3.84 6.48 -17.99
N LEU A 3 -3.40 5.47 -18.75
CA LEU A 3 -4.21 4.73 -19.73
C LEU A 3 -4.81 3.43 -19.18
N GLY A 4 -4.45 2.98 -17.97
CA GLY A 4 -4.97 1.75 -17.38
C GLY A 4 -4.51 0.43 -18.04
N ASP A 5 -3.63 0.49 -19.05
CA ASP A 5 -3.07 -0.69 -19.72
C ASP A 5 -1.86 -1.24 -18.93
N ILE A 6 -2.11 -2.29 -18.15
CA ILE A 6 -1.10 -2.96 -17.31
C ILE A 6 -0.10 -3.73 -18.17
N SER A 7 -0.55 -4.40 -19.22
CA SER A 7 0.28 -5.22 -20.12
C SER A 7 1.33 -4.37 -20.83
N GLU A 8 0.91 -3.22 -21.35
CA GLU A 8 1.83 -2.27 -21.98
C GLU A 8 2.77 -1.63 -20.95
N GLY A 9 2.27 -1.31 -19.75
CA GLY A 9 3.09 -0.86 -18.63
C GLY A 9 4.21 -1.85 -18.30
N TYR A 10 3.90 -3.14 -18.27
CA TYR A 10 4.87 -4.19 -18.00
C TYR A 10 5.90 -4.36 -19.12
N ARG A 11 5.52 -4.14 -20.38
CA ARG A 11 6.46 -4.08 -21.51
C ARG A 11 7.48 -2.97 -21.31
N TYR A 12 7.06 -1.79 -20.84
CA TYR A 12 7.98 -0.70 -20.49
C TYR A 12 8.88 -1.04 -19.31
N VAL A 13 8.39 -1.75 -18.30
CA VAL A 13 9.24 -2.22 -17.18
C VAL A 13 10.35 -3.14 -17.67
N LYS A 14 10.06 -4.08 -18.57
CA LYS A 14 11.08 -4.96 -19.16
C LYS A 14 12.09 -4.16 -19.97
N LEU A 15 11.64 -3.19 -20.76
CA LEU A 15 12.52 -2.32 -21.54
C LEU A 15 13.42 -1.48 -20.63
N ALA A 16 12.86 -0.83 -19.60
CA ALA A 16 13.61 -0.02 -18.65
C ALA A 16 14.66 -0.85 -17.91
N ARG A 17 14.32 -2.08 -17.52
CA ARG A 17 15.29 -3.01 -16.93
C ARG A 17 16.43 -3.35 -17.90
N SER A 18 16.11 -3.69 -19.15
CA SER A 18 17.14 -3.96 -20.16
C SER A 18 18.05 -2.75 -20.42
N LEU A 19 17.55 -1.52 -20.25
CA LEU A 19 18.35 -0.31 -20.40
C LEU A 19 19.31 -0.12 -19.23
N ILE A 20 18.88 -0.38 -17.99
CA ILE A 20 19.76 -0.37 -16.81
C ILE A 20 20.92 -1.34 -17.03
N ASP A 21 20.62 -2.58 -17.43
CA ASP A 21 21.63 -3.63 -17.63
C ASP A 21 22.63 -3.26 -18.75
N ARG A 22 22.17 -2.54 -19.79
CA ARG A 22 23.02 -2.14 -20.93
C ARG A 22 23.85 -0.89 -20.66
N VAL A 23 23.28 0.12 -20.01
CA VAL A 23 23.93 1.41 -19.77
C VAL A 23 24.86 1.32 -18.56
N GLY A 24 24.58 0.43 -17.62
CA GLY A 24 25.38 0.25 -16.39
C GLY A 24 25.26 1.40 -15.40
N SER A 25 24.40 2.40 -15.68
CA SER A 25 24.13 3.48 -14.74
C SER A 25 23.16 3.00 -13.66
N THR A 26 23.56 3.15 -12.40
CA THR A 26 22.77 2.78 -11.22
C THR A 26 22.03 3.97 -10.62
N GLU A 27 22.21 5.17 -11.15
CA GLU A 27 21.70 6.43 -10.56
C GLU A 27 20.18 6.40 -10.38
N SER A 28 19.44 5.93 -11.38
CA SER A 28 17.97 5.82 -11.35
C SER A 28 17.46 4.38 -11.19
N ALA A 29 18.36 3.41 -11.05
CA ALA A 29 17.99 2.00 -11.10
C ALA A 29 17.06 1.61 -9.95
N GLY A 30 17.28 2.14 -8.74
CA GLY A 30 16.41 1.86 -7.59
C GLY A 30 14.98 2.38 -7.74
N GLU A 31 14.79 3.55 -8.35
CA GLU A 31 13.46 4.10 -8.65
C GLU A 31 12.76 3.25 -9.73
N VAL A 32 13.46 2.93 -10.81
CA VAL A 32 12.92 2.10 -11.90
C VAL A 32 12.53 0.72 -11.40
N ILE A 33 13.35 0.11 -10.54
CA ILE A 33 13.03 -1.18 -9.91
C ILE A 33 11.81 -1.02 -8.99
N SER A 34 11.75 0.04 -8.18
CA SER A 34 10.62 0.29 -7.27
C SER A 34 9.29 0.37 -8.02
N ILE A 35 9.19 1.27 -9.00
CA ILE A 35 7.97 1.45 -9.80
C ILE A 35 7.69 0.22 -10.68
N GLY A 36 8.75 -0.38 -11.24
CA GLY A 36 8.63 -1.59 -12.04
C GLY A 36 8.07 -2.75 -11.26
N THR A 37 8.46 -2.90 -9.99
CA THR A 37 7.94 -3.92 -9.07
C THR A 37 6.44 -3.78 -8.85
N GLN A 38 5.96 -2.56 -8.68
CA GLN A 38 4.53 -2.31 -8.49
C GLN A 38 3.70 -2.74 -9.71
N VAL A 39 4.21 -2.51 -10.93
CA VAL A 39 3.58 -3.00 -12.17
C VAL A 39 3.68 -4.52 -12.29
N ARG A 40 4.84 -5.11 -11.95
CA ARG A 40 5.05 -6.58 -11.98
C ARG A 40 4.04 -7.31 -11.13
N ALA A 41 3.73 -6.80 -9.94
CA ALA A 41 2.78 -7.40 -9.02
C ALA A 41 1.31 -7.39 -9.53
N TYR A 42 1.02 -6.73 -10.66
CA TYR A 42 -0.25 -6.88 -11.37
C TYR A 42 -0.30 -8.05 -12.36
N ILE A 43 0.81 -8.76 -12.59
CA ILE A 43 0.97 -9.82 -13.61
C ILE A 43 1.65 -11.07 -13.05
N GLU A 44 2.73 -10.88 -12.29
CA GLU A 44 3.53 -11.91 -11.66
C GLU A 44 2.98 -12.26 -10.26
N PRO A 45 3.24 -13.45 -9.71
CA PRO A 45 2.87 -13.79 -8.34
C PRO A 45 3.39 -12.74 -7.34
N LEU A 46 2.54 -12.27 -6.43
CA LEU A 46 2.83 -11.14 -5.54
C LEU A 46 4.13 -11.33 -4.75
N GLN A 47 4.33 -12.54 -4.19
CA GLN A 47 5.51 -12.87 -3.40
C GLN A 47 6.80 -12.70 -4.23
N ALA A 48 6.82 -13.25 -5.44
CA ALA A 48 7.98 -13.17 -6.34
C ALA A 48 8.20 -11.74 -6.85
N ALA A 49 7.12 -11.01 -7.17
CA ALA A 49 7.23 -9.63 -7.62
C ALA A 49 7.85 -8.75 -6.52
N PHE A 50 7.41 -8.87 -5.27
CA PHE A 50 7.91 -8.00 -4.20
C PHE A 50 9.36 -8.27 -3.80
N GLU A 51 9.95 -9.42 -4.15
CA GLU A 51 11.39 -9.65 -3.96
C GLU A 51 12.26 -8.65 -4.73
N TYR A 52 11.78 -8.11 -5.86
CA TYR A 52 12.52 -7.09 -6.62
C TYR A 52 12.76 -5.80 -5.84
N HIS A 53 11.93 -5.47 -4.85
CA HIS A 53 12.22 -4.32 -3.99
C HIS A 53 13.49 -4.50 -3.15
N ASN A 54 13.90 -5.75 -2.83
CA ASN A 54 15.18 -5.98 -2.14
C ASN A 54 16.35 -5.59 -3.04
N GLU A 55 16.25 -5.90 -4.34
CA GLU A 55 17.23 -5.48 -5.34
C GLU A 55 17.24 -3.95 -5.48
N GLY A 56 16.06 -3.33 -5.58
CA GLY A 56 15.92 -1.88 -5.65
C GLY A 56 16.56 -1.19 -4.45
N TYR A 57 16.31 -1.70 -3.24
CA TYR A 57 16.96 -1.24 -2.02
C TYR A 57 18.49 -1.37 -2.09
N ALA A 58 19.01 -2.55 -2.46
CA ALA A 58 20.45 -2.79 -2.50
C ALA A 58 21.16 -1.86 -3.48
N VAL A 59 20.59 -1.67 -4.68
CA VAL A 59 21.17 -0.78 -5.70
C VAL A 59 21.10 0.68 -5.26
N SER A 60 19.98 1.12 -4.67
CA SER A 60 19.84 2.47 -4.11
C SER A 60 20.83 2.74 -2.97
N MET A 61 21.04 1.78 -2.07
CA MET A 61 22.02 1.89 -1.00
C MET A 61 23.45 1.98 -1.57
N ALA A 62 23.77 1.20 -2.60
CA ALA A 62 25.08 1.22 -3.25
C ALA A 62 25.35 2.53 -4.00
N SER A 63 24.32 3.16 -4.60
CA SER A 63 24.43 4.45 -5.28
C SER A 63 24.36 5.66 -4.33
N GLY A 64 24.03 5.45 -3.06
CA GLY A 64 23.83 6.51 -2.08
C GLY A 64 22.46 7.21 -2.18
N ASP A 65 21.52 6.69 -2.96
CA ASP A 65 20.15 7.19 -3.03
C ASP A 65 19.30 6.64 -1.86
N ILE A 66 19.46 7.29 -0.70
CA ILE A 66 18.81 6.87 0.54
C ILE A 66 17.28 7.02 0.46
N ILE A 67 16.75 7.94 -0.35
CA ILE A 67 15.31 8.14 -0.49
C ILE A 67 14.70 6.95 -1.24
N GLN A 68 15.32 6.51 -2.33
CA GLN A 68 14.84 5.34 -3.07
C GLN A 68 15.07 4.04 -2.30
N ALA A 69 16.14 3.95 -1.50
CA ALA A 69 16.32 2.84 -0.58
C ALA A 69 15.16 2.78 0.44
N ALA A 70 14.82 3.90 1.08
CA ALA A 70 13.70 4.01 1.99
C ALA A 70 12.36 3.65 1.33
N LEU A 71 12.11 4.15 0.12
CA LEU A 71 10.87 3.86 -0.60
C LEU A 71 10.71 2.36 -0.89
N ASN A 72 11.77 1.69 -1.38
CA ASN A 72 11.72 0.25 -1.67
C ASN A 72 11.39 -0.59 -0.42
N ILE A 73 12.02 -0.31 0.73
CA ILE A 73 11.75 -1.08 1.96
C ILE A 73 10.36 -0.81 2.55
N VAL A 74 9.85 0.43 2.43
CA VAL A 74 8.47 0.78 2.83
C VAL A 74 7.46 0.05 1.95
N LEU A 75 7.72 -0.05 0.65
CA LEU A 75 6.84 -0.77 -0.28
C LEU A 75 6.84 -2.28 -0.02
N ILE A 76 7.98 -2.88 0.36
CA ILE A 76 8.05 -4.28 0.84
C ILE A 76 7.12 -4.47 2.03
N CYS A 77 7.31 -3.67 3.09
CA CYS A 77 6.54 -3.83 4.32
C CYS A 77 5.05 -3.65 4.06
N SER A 78 4.65 -2.55 3.42
CA SER A 78 3.23 -2.26 3.17
C SER A 78 2.54 -3.31 2.30
N SER A 79 3.27 -3.96 1.39
CA SER A 79 2.71 -4.99 0.50
C SER A 79 2.77 -6.41 1.08
N SER A 80 3.55 -6.64 2.15
CA SER A 80 3.74 -7.96 2.75
C SER A 80 2.45 -8.56 3.33
N LEU A 81 1.54 -7.71 3.85
CA LEU A 81 0.24 -8.17 4.33
C LEU A 81 -0.60 -8.78 3.21
N SER A 82 -0.62 -8.11 2.05
CA SER A 82 -1.32 -8.56 0.84
C SER A 82 -0.71 -9.84 0.26
N ALA A 83 0.59 -10.07 0.49
CA ALA A 83 1.31 -11.25 0.05
C ALA A 83 1.20 -12.45 1.02
N GLY A 84 0.49 -12.29 2.15
CA GLY A 84 0.28 -13.37 3.13
C GLY A 84 1.53 -13.71 3.94
N VAL A 85 2.46 -12.76 4.10
CA VAL A 85 3.65 -12.95 4.94
C VAL A 85 3.24 -13.16 6.40
N ASN A 86 4.01 -13.95 7.14
CA ASN A 86 3.76 -14.20 8.56
C ASN A 86 3.79 -12.90 9.38
N LEU A 87 2.76 -12.67 10.20
CA LEU A 87 2.60 -11.44 10.98
C LEU A 87 3.77 -11.18 11.96
N GLN A 88 4.33 -12.22 12.57
CA GLN A 88 5.46 -12.08 13.51
C GLN A 88 6.71 -11.60 12.76
N SER A 89 7.02 -12.19 11.60
CA SER A 89 8.11 -11.72 10.74
C SER A 89 7.88 -10.28 10.26
N MET A 90 6.63 -9.92 9.96
CA MET A 90 6.28 -8.55 9.57
C MET A 90 6.49 -7.57 10.73
N ARG A 91 6.17 -7.94 11.97
CA ARG A 91 6.43 -7.09 13.15
C ARG A 91 7.92 -6.74 13.25
N GLU A 92 8.78 -7.76 13.24
CA GLU A 92 10.22 -7.59 13.33
C GLU A 92 10.77 -6.72 12.19
N LYS A 93 10.30 -6.96 10.96
CA LYS A 93 10.69 -6.15 9.80
C LYS A 93 10.20 -4.70 9.89
N SER A 94 8.99 -4.50 10.41
CA SER A 94 8.41 -3.17 10.62
C SER A 94 9.25 -2.36 11.59
N ASP A 95 9.72 -2.98 12.67
CA ASP A 95 10.57 -2.34 13.68
C ASP A 95 11.93 -1.94 13.09
N GLU A 96 12.57 -2.86 12.35
CA GLU A 96 13.83 -2.60 11.64
C GLU A 96 13.71 -1.41 10.68
N VAL A 97 12.68 -1.42 9.82
CA VAL A 97 12.45 -0.36 8.82
C VAL A 97 12.11 0.96 9.50
N THR A 98 11.29 0.95 10.56
CA THR A 98 10.93 2.17 11.28
C THR A 98 12.14 2.82 11.94
N ASN A 99 13.03 2.02 12.56
CA ASN A 99 14.30 2.50 13.09
C ASN A 99 15.18 3.14 12.00
N PHE A 100 15.35 2.45 10.87
CA PHE A 100 16.14 2.96 9.74
C PHE A 100 15.66 4.34 9.27
N LEU A 101 14.33 4.52 9.14
CA LEU A 101 13.70 5.75 8.69
C LEU A 101 13.81 6.87 9.73
N TYR A 102 13.62 6.52 11.01
CA TYR A 102 13.67 7.45 12.13
C TYR A 102 15.06 8.06 12.31
N GLU A 103 16.10 7.22 12.32
CA GLU A 103 17.51 7.67 12.40
C GLU A 103 17.88 8.65 11.29
N ARG A 104 17.24 8.52 10.13
CA ARG A 104 17.44 9.36 8.94
C ARG A 104 16.46 10.53 8.84
N LYS A 105 15.64 10.74 9.87
CA LYS A 105 14.68 11.86 9.97
C LYS A 105 13.64 11.87 8.83
N MET A 106 13.30 10.70 8.29
CA MET A 106 12.33 10.54 7.20
C MET A 106 10.90 10.45 7.74
N LEU A 107 10.44 11.50 8.43
CA LEU A 107 9.22 11.45 9.27
C LEU A 107 7.94 11.05 8.52
N ILE A 108 7.77 11.45 7.25
CA ILE A 108 6.63 11.05 6.42
C ILE A 108 6.55 9.52 6.30
N PHE A 109 7.68 8.88 6.01
CA PHE A 109 7.75 7.41 5.92
C PHE A 109 7.63 6.76 7.29
N VAL A 110 8.15 7.36 8.36
CA VAL A 110 7.96 6.86 9.73
C VAL A 110 6.48 6.80 10.07
N VAL A 111 5.72 7.89 9.84
CA VAL A 111 4.27 7.92 10.13
C VAL A 111 3.52 6.87 9.30
N GLN A 112 3.85 6.75 8.01
CA GLN A 112 3.26 5.71 7.15
C GLN A 112 3.54 4.30 7.68
N MET A 113 4.77 4.03 8.11
CA MET A 113 5.16 2.75 8.70
C MET A 113 4.48 2.48 10.04
N GLN A 114 4.31 3.49 10.90
CA GLN A 114 3.59 3.35 12.17
C GLN A 114 2.12 2.97 11.96
N CYS A 115 1.47 3.48 10.91
CA CYS A 115 0.09 3.08 10.57
C CYS A 115 0.01 1.57 10.30
N PHE A 116 0.97 1.07 9.52
CA PHE A 116 1.08 -0.34 9.18
C PHE A 116 1.48 -1.20 10.39
N GLN A 117 2.48 -0.78 11.17
CA GLN A 117 2.93 -1.47 12.37
C GLN A 117 1.79 -1.60 13.39
N HIS A 118 1.00 -0.54 13.59
CA HIS A 118 -0.18 -0.59 14.45
C HIS A 118 -1.20 -1.64 13.98
N CYS A 119 -1.42 -1.76 12.67
CA CYS A 119 -2.27 -2.79 12.10
C CYS A 119 -1.73 -4.20 12.41
N VAL A 120 -0.46 -4.45 12.14
CA VAL A 120 0.20 -5.75 12.41
C VAL A 120 0.11 -6.11 13.90
N LEU A 121 0.43 -5.18 14.80
CA LEU A 121 0.36 -5.39 16.25
C LEU A 121 -1.05 -5.77 16.70
N LYS A 122 -2.07 -5.05 16.20
CA LYS A 122 -3.47 -5.36 16.50
C LYS A 122 -3.86 -6.76 16.02
N LEU A 123 -3.48 -7.14 14.80
CA LEU A 123 -3.79 -8.48 14.25
C LEU A 123 -3.11 -9.63 15.02
N ILE A 124 -1.93 -9.39 15.60
CA ILE A 124 -1.24 -10.37 16.46
C ILE A 124 -1.88 -10.44 17.87
N GLY A 125 -2.70 -9.45 18.23
CA GLY A 125 -3.30 -9.33 19.57
C GLY A 125 -2.41 -8.61 20.59
N ALA A 126 -1.39 -7.87 20.13
CA ALA A 126 -0.59 -7.00 20.98
C ALA A 126 -1.24 -5.62 21.11
N ASP A 127 -1.23 -5.05 22.32
CA ASP A 127 -1.76 -3.68 22.57
C ASP A 127 -0.65 -2.61 22.66
N GLU A 128 0.51 -2.91 22.10
CA GLU A 128 1.63 -2.00 22.01
C GLU A 128 1.31 -0.85 21.05
N LYS A 129 1.69 0.39 21.44
CA LYS A 129 1.60 1.57 20.58
C LYS A 129 2.99 1.89 20.02
N PRO A 130 3.12 2.21 18.72
CA PRO A 130 4.38 2.70 18.17
C PRO A 130 4.84 3.96 18.91
N ALA A 131 6.12 4.03 19.28
CA ALA A 131 6.65 5.07 20.18
C ALA A 131 7.43 6.21 19.48
N TYR A 132 7.66 6.11 18.17
CA TYR A 132 8.67 6.93 17.48
C TYR A 132 8.31 8.39 17.22
N VAL A 133 7.02 8.72 17.08
CA VAL A 133 6.56 10.04 16.62
C VAL A 133 5.49 10.53 17.57
N SER A 134 5.56 11.80 17.97
CA SER A 134 4.57 12.39 18.86
C SER A 134 3.20 12.49 18.19
N ALA A 135 2.13 12.53 18.99
CA ALA A 135 0.77 12.68 18.46
C ALA A 135 0.61 13.98 17.65
N GLU A 136 1.30 15.06 18.04
CA GLU A 136 1.29 16.34 17.34
C GLU A 136 1.92 16.24 15.94
N GLU A 137 3.09 15.61 15.83
CA GLU A 137 3.76 15.40 14.55
C GLU A 137 2.94 14.51 13.60
N VAL A 138 2.33 13.44 14.13
CA VAL A 138 1.40 12.61 13.36
C VAL A 138 0.24 13.46 12.84
N CYS A 139 -0.41 14.24 13.70
CA CYS A 139 -1.50 15.13 13.30
C CYS A 139 -1.07 16.14 12.22
N ASN A 140 0.11 16.73 12.34
CA ASN A 140 0.63 17.68 11.37
C ASN A 140 0.89 17.04 9.99
N ILE A 141 1.49 15.84 9.98
CA ILE A 141 1.72 15.09 8.73
C ILE A 141 0.38 14.69 8.10
N LEU A 142 -0.59 14.22 8.89
CA LEU A 142 -1.91 13.86 8.38
C LEU A 142 -2.69 15.08 7.86
N ALA A 143 -2.46 16.27 8.41
CA ALA A 143 -3.10 17.50 7.93
C ALA A 143 -2.51 17.97 6.59
N THR A 144 -1.26 17.64 6.29
CA THR A 144 -0.51 18.19 5.15
C THR A 144 -0.22 17.19 4.03
N ASN A 145 -0.37 15.89 4.29
CA ASN A 145 -0.05 14.82 3.34
C ASN A 145 -1.25 13.89 3.10
N SER A 146 -2.03 14.17 2.05
CA SER A 146 -3.23 13.40 1.72
C SER A 146 -2.95 11.92 1.44
N SER A 147 -1.76 11.60 0.91
CA SER A 147 -1.34 10.22 0.62
C SER A 147 -1.19 9.41 1.91
N VAL A 148 -0.48 9.96 2.90
CA VAL A 148 -0.32 9.33 4.21
C VAL A 148 -1.67 9.26 4.93
N THR A 149 -2.51 10.29 4.80
CA THR A 149 -3.84 10.33 5.42
C THR A 149 -4.80 9.28 4.86
N ALA A 150 -4.79 9.06 3.55
CA ALA A 150 -5.54 7.98 2.93
C ALA A 150 -5.09 6.61 3.48
N VAL A 151 -3.78 6.36 3.56
CA VAL A 151 -3.25 5.12 4.15
C VAL A 151 -3.63 4.99 5.62
N TYR A 152 -3.53 6.05 6.41
CA TYR A 152 -3.90 6.06 7.83
C TYR A 152 -5.36 5.63 8.04
N PHE A 153 -6.29 6.26 7.31
CA PHE A 153 -7.70 5.91 7.43
C PHE A 153 -8.02 4.53 6.86
N PHE A 154 -7.36 4.12 5.77
CA PHE A 154 -7.49 2.76 5.26
C PHE A 154 -7.09 1.72 6.32
N GLN A 155 -5.92 1.87 6.97
CA GLN A 155 -5.45 0.92 7.97
C GLN A 155 -6.42 0.83 9.16
N LYS A 156 -6.98 1.97 9.59
CA LYS A 156 -8.02 2.01 10.63
C LYS A 156 -9.30 1.28 10.18
N ALA A 157 -9.78 1.55 8.96
CA ALA A 157 -10.96 0.90 8.41
C ALA A 157 -10.79 -0.63 8.30
N TYR A 158 -9.62 -1.07 7.84
CA TYR A 158 -9.24 -2.47 7.69
C TYR A 158 -9.21 -3.19 9.05
N VAL A 159 -8.48 -2.66 10.04
CA VAL A 159 -8.43 -3.26 11.39
C VAL A 159 -9.83 -3.34 12.00
N SER A 160 -10.60 -2.25 11.95
CA SER A 160 -11.98 -2.23 12.45
C SER A 160 -12.85 -3.29 11.76
N PHE A 161 -12.70 -3.47 10.44
CA PHE A 161 -13.42 -4.51 9.71
C PHE A 161 -13.04 -5.92 10.19
N MET A 162 -11.75 -6.21 10.35
CA MET A 162 -11.25 -7.51 10.81
C MET A 162 -11.77 -7.87 12.20
N PHE A 163 -11.89 -6.88 13.09
CA PHE A 163 -12.46 -7.04 14.44
C PHE A 163 -13.98 -6.85 14.50
N ARG A 164 -14.67 -6.73 13.37
CA ARG A 164 -16.13 -6.57 13.26
C ARG A 164 -16.67 -5.31 13.97
N LEU A 165 -15.84 -4.29 14.13
CA LEU A 165 -16.21 -2.95 14.57
C LEU A 165 -16.74 -2.18 13.36
N TYR A 166 -17.94 -2.54 12.91
CA TYR A 166 -18.41 -2.14 11.60
C TYR A 166 -18.76 -0.64 11.48
N ASP A 167 -19.22 -0.01 12.56
CA ASP A 167 -19.49 1.44 12.57
C ASP A 167 -18.18 2.23 12.39
N ASP A 168 -17.11 1.83 13.09
CA ASP A 168 -15.78 2.40 12.93
C ASP A 168 -15.24 2.14 11.51
N SER A 169 -15.44 0.92 10.99
CA SER A 169 -15.00 0.54 9.65
C SER A 169 -15.67 1.41 8.57
N LYS A 170 -16.97 1.66 8.70
CA LYS A 170 -17.71 2.60 7.86
C LYS A 170 -17.14 4.02 7.96
N HIS A 171 -17.02 4.53 9.19
CA HIS A 171 -16.52 5.88 9.45
C HIS A 171 -15.14 6.12 8.82
N TYR A 172 -14.20 5.21 9.03
CA TYR A 172 -12.85 5.33 8.48
C TYR A 172 -12.80 5.10 6.98
N THR A 173 -13.71 4.30 6.41
CA THR A 173 -13.83 4.17 4.96
C THR A 173 -14.28 5.49 4.32
N GLU A 174 -15.31 6.14 4.86
CA GLU A 174 -15.76 7.47 4.39
C GLU A 174 -14.60 8.46 4.45
N LYS A 175 -13.90 8.53 5.59
CA LYS A 175 -12.72 9.40 5.74
C LYS A 175 -11.62 9.08 4.74
N SER A 176 -11.34 7.81 4.46
CA SER A 176 -10.30 7.45 3.50
C SER A 176 -10.66 7.86 2.07
N LEU A 177 -11.93 7.73 1.69
CA LEU A 177 -12.39 8.06 0.33
C LEU A 177 -12.27 9.56 0.03
N ASP A 178 -12.46 10.43 1.03
CA ASP A 178 -12.27 11.89 0.90
C ASP A 178 -10.87 12.28 0.38
N PHE A 179 -9.85 11.44 0.62
CA PHE A 179 -8.47 11.70 0.21
C PHE A 179 -8.02 10.93 -1.03
N ILE A 180 -8.75 9.91 -1.48
CA ILE A 180 -8.32 9.05 -2.59
C ILE A 180 -8.53 9.73 -3.96
N ASP A 181 -9.63 10.47 -4.14
CA ASP A 181 -10.02 11.01 -5.44
C ASP A 181 -9.05 12.08 -6.00
N ASN A 182 -8.23 12.71 -5.15
CA ASN A 182 -7.32 13.80 -5.56
C ASN A 182 -5.84 13.43 -5.59
N THR A 183 -5.45 12.24 -5.11
CA THR A 183 -4.05 12.04 -4.70
C THR A 183 -3.26 11.13 -5.65
N TRP A 184 -3.85 10.12 -6.29
CA TRP A 184 -3.05 8.97 -6.73
C TRP A 184 -3.09 8.60 -8.22
N ALA A 185 -1.90 8.28 -8.75
CA ALA A 185 -1.77 7.39 -9.90
C ALA A 185 -2.06 5.95 -9.42
N ASN A 186 -3.01 5.26 -10.08
CA ASN A 186 -3.49 3.90 -9.76
C ASN A 186 -2.46 2.77 -9.98
N LEU A 187 -1.20 2.97 -9.59
CA LEU A 187 -0.07 2.11 -9.92
C LEU A 187 0.41 1.23 -8.76
N LEU A 188 0.09 1.57 -7.51
CA LEU A 188 0.55 0.76 -6.37
C LEU A 188 -0.42 -0.39 -6.11
N VAL A 189 0.12 -1.59 -5.94
CA VAL A 189 -0.66 -2.81 -5.71
C VAL A 189 -1.49 -2.73 -4.44
N ALA A 190 -1.00 -1.97 -3.45
CA ALA A 190 -1.75 -1.67 -2.23
C ALA A 190 -3.15 -1.10 -2.54
N HIS A 191 -3.34 -0.36 -3.64
CA HIS A 191 -4.64 0.21 -4.00
C HIS A 191 -5.65 -0.87 -4.39
N SER A 192 -5.19 -1.96 -4.99
CA SER A 192 -6.05 -3.10 -5.28
C SER A 192 -6.51 -3.78 -4.01
N PHE A 193 -5.63 -3.90 -3.01
CA PHE A 193 -6.01 -4.37 -1.68
C PHE A 193 -7.00 -3.41 -1.00
N HIS A 194 -6.79 -2.10 -1.13
CA HIS A 194 -7.74 -1.10 -0.64
C HIS A 194 -9.11 -1.27 -1.29
N ALA A 195 -9.15 -1.42 -2.62
CA ALA A 195 -10.39 -1.65 -3.36
C ALA A 195 -11.12 -2.91 -2.88
N PHE A 196 -10.39 -3.99 -2.58
CA PHE A 196 -10.96 -5.21 -2.01
C PHE A 196 -11.67 -4.96 -0.69
N TYR A 197 -10.99 -4.41 0.31
CA TYR A 197 -11.61 -4.20 1.62
C TYR A 197 -12.68 -3.11 1.60
N PHE A 198 -12.48 -2.01 0.86
CA PHE A 198 -13.55 -1.04 0.67
C PHE A 198 -14.76 -1.66 0.00
N GLY A 199 -14.58 -2.57 -0.97
CA GLY A 199 -15.68 -3.31 -1.57
C GLY A 199 -16.45 -4.14 -0.55
N LEU A 200 -15.73 -4.90 0.29
CA LEU A 200 -16.34 -5.73 1.35
C LEU A 200 -17.11 -4.88 2.37
N ILE A 201 -16.49 -3.78 2.84
CA ILE A 201 -17.11 -2.85 3.79
C ILE A 201 -18.34 -2.22 3.15
N SER A 202 -18.24 -1.71 1.92
CA SER A 202 -19.36 -1.11 1.20
C SER A 202 -20.54 -2.07 1.02
N PHE A 203 -20.30 -3.31 0.59
CA PHE A 203 -21.38 -4.30 0.47
C PHE A 203 -21.95 -4.72 1.83
N TRP A 204 -21.15 -4.72 2.90
CA TRP A 204 -21.67 -4.93 4.24
C TRP A 204 -22.57 -3.76 4.68
N VAL A 205 -22.10 -2.52 4.55
CA VAL A 205 -22.86 -1.31 4.95
C VAL A 205 -24.15 -1.20 4.14
N ALA A 206 -24.13 -1.50 2.85
CA ALA A 206 -25.31 -1.51 2.00
C ALA A 206 -26.39 -2.49 2.48
N ARG A 207 -26.00 -3.64 3.06
CA ARG A 207 -26.96 -4.65 3.57
C ARG A 207 -27.70 -4.20 4.83
N VAL A 208 -27.08 -3.34 5.63
CA VAL A 208 -27.64 -2.86 6.91
C VAL A 208 -28.22 -1.45 6.83
N SER A 209 -27.88 -0.71 5.78
CA SER A 209 -28.42 0.62 5.49
C SER A 209 -29.80 0.53 4.84
N ARG A 210 -30.53 1.65 4.81
CA ARG A 210 -31.82 1.78 4.12
C ARG A 210 -31.76 2.90 3.09
N ASP A 211 -32.69 2.86 2.15
CA ASP A 211 -33.00 3.93 1.20
C ASP A 211 -31.77 4.43 0.42
N GLU A 212 -31.58 5.75 0.35
CA GLU A 212 -30.53 6.38 -0.45
C GLU A 212 -29.12 5.95 -0.01
N GLN A 213 -28.90 5.76 1.30
CA GLN A 213 -27.61 5.33 1.82
C GLN A 213 -27.27 3.91 1.35
N GLN A 214 -28.24 2.99 1.31
CA GLN A 214 -28.03 1.67 0.74
C GLN A 214 -27.57 1.74 -0.72
N GLN A 215 -28.21 2.59 -1.53
CA GLN A 215 -27.86 2.74 -2.95
C GLN A 215 -26.46 3.32 -3.12
N GLN A 216 -26.08 4.33 -2.34
CA GLN A 216 -24.75 4.94 -2.38
C GLN A 216 -23.64 3.91 -2.08
N TRP A 217 -23.82 3.12 -1.02
CA TRP A 217 -22.85 2.07 -0.65
C TRP A 217 -22.81 0.92 -1.64
N LEU A 218 -23.95 0.57 -2.24
CA LEU A 218 -24.00 -0.44 -3.30
C LEU A 218 -23.19 0.00 -4.53
N GLU A 219 -23.33 1.25 -4.95
CA GLU A 219 -22.54 1.81 -6.06
C GLU A 219 -21.05 1.90 -5.72
N SER A 220 -20.70 2.28 -4.48
CA SER A 220 -19.31 2.22 -4.00
C SER A 220 -18.72 0.81 -4.09
N GLY A 221 -19.46 -0.19 -3.60
CA GLY A 221 -19.05 -1.60 -3.70
C GLY A 221 -18.89 -2.09 -5.14
N LYS A 222 -19.80 -1.69 -6.05
CA LYS A 222 -19.71 -1.99 -7.49
C LYS A 222 -18.47 -1.36 -8.13
N ARG A 223 -18.11 -0.13 -7.75
CA ARG A 223 -16.88 0.52 -8.23
C ARG A 223 -15.63 -0.24 -7.81
N SER A 224 -15.53 -0.62 -6.54
CA SER A 224 -14.45 -1.48 -6.04
C SER A 224 -14.36 -2.81 -6.78
N LYS A 225 -15.51 -3.48 -6.99
CA LYS A 225 -15.57 -4.74 -7.76
C LYS A 225 -15.06 -4.57 -9.19
N LEU A 226 -15.41 -3.47 -9.85
CA LEU A 226 -14.94 -3.18 -11.21
C LEU A 226 -13.42 -2.98 -11.25
N THR A 227 -12.85 -2.27 -10.28
CA THR A 227 -11.38 -2.09 -10.15
C THR A 227 -10.67 -3.44 -10.01
N LEU A 228 -11.18 -4.33 -9.15
CA LEU A 228 -10.60 -5.66 -8.95
C LEU A 228 -10.74 -6.54 -10.19
N LYS A 229 -11.86 -6.45 -10.91
CA LYS A 229 -12.06 -7.22 -12.14
C LYS A 229 -11.00 -6.88 -13.19
N ARG A 230 -10.67 -5.58 -13.34
CA ARG A 230 -9.61 -5.15 -14.26
C ARG A 230 -8.24 -5.72 -13.89
N TRP A 231 -7.96 -5.87 -12.59
CA TRP A 231 -6.74 -6.54 -12.14
C TRP A 231 -6.79 -8.04 -12.39
N ALA A 232 -7.90 -8.72 -12.09
CA ALA A 232 -8.04 -10.15 -12.34
C ALA A 232 -7.91 -10.51 -13.83
N GLU A 233 -8.31 -9.60 -14.72
CA GLU A 233 -8.10 -9.73 -16.17
C GLU A 233 -6.62 -9.64 -16.58
N SER A 234 -5.74 -9.03 -15.75
CA SER A 234 -4.30 -8.91 -16.02
C SER A 234 -3.42 -9.97 -15.34
N SER A 235 -3.91 -10.62 -14.27
CA SER A 235 -3.21 -11.72 -13.58
C SER A 235 -4.22 -12.76 -13.08
N GLN A 236 -4.11 -13.97 -13.62
CA GLN A 236 -4.83 -15.13 -13.11
C GLN A 236 -4.23 -15.64 -11.78
N TRP A 237 -2.92 -15.45 -11.58
CA TRP A 237 -2.19 -15.97 -10.41
C TRP A 237 -2.62 -15.40 -9.07
N THR A 238 -3.12 -14.16 -9.03
CA THR A 238 -3.42 -13.48 -7.76
C THR A 238 -4.80 -13.83 -7.18
N PHE A 239 -5.68 -14.44 -7.99
CA PHE A 239 -7.08 -14.67 -7.63
C PHE A 239 -7.54 -16.13 -7.77
N GLU A 240 -6.64 -17.03 -8.18
CA GLU A 240 -6.82 -18.49 -8.15
C GLU A 240 -6.37 -19.07 -6.80
#